data_AF-Q83US0-F1
#
_entry.id   AF-Q83US0-F1
#
_cell.length_a   1.000
_cell.length_b   1.000
_cell.length_c   1.000
_cell.angle_alpha   90.00
_cell.angle_beta   90.00
_cell.angle_gamma   90.00
#
_symmetry.space_group_name_H-M   'P 1'
#
loop_
_entity.id
_entity.type
_entity.pdbx_description
1 polymer ?
#
loop_
_entity_poly.entity_id
_entity_poly.type
_entity_poly.pdbx_seq_one_letter_code
_entity_poly.pdbx_strand_id
1 'polypeptide(L)'
;EMRGIERLGSTRFVPLNLRVIVATQTPLEKLVEEGKFRRDLFFRLNVIKIQLPTLRSRLDHLPSLFERFVVETAEKHGQPIPVRDPHVLNRLLSH
;
A
#
# COMPACT_ATOMS: atom_id res chain seq x y z
N GLU A 1 -26.25 12.48 -5.52
CA GLU A 1 -25.52 11.54 -6.40
C GLU A 1 -26.02 10.13 -6.15
N MET A 2 -26.38 9.38 -7.20
CA MET A 2 -26.66 7.94 -7.10
C MET A 2 -25.32 7.19 -7.08
N ARG A 3 -25.03 6.46 -5.99
CA ARG A 3 -23.83 5.60 -5.87
C ARG A 3 -24.26 4.15 -6.01
N GLY A 4 -23.82 3.49 -7.08
CA GLY A 4 -24.20 2.12 -7.38
C GLY A 4 -23.58 1.64 -8.68
N ILE A 5 -23.88 0.39 -9.02
CA ILE A 5 -23.38 -0.25 -10.25
C ILE A 5 -24.52 -0.94 -10.99
N GLU A 6 -24.27 -1.22 -12.26
CA GLU A 6 -25.06 -2.13 -13.07
C GLU A 6 -24.15 -3.29 -13.47
N ARG A 7 -24.68 -4.52 -13.42
CA ARG A 7 -23.95 -5.68 -13.93
C ARG A 7 -23.91 -5.62 -15.45
N LEU A 8 -22.83 -6.08 -16.07
CA LEU A 8 -22.74 -6.16 -17.52
C LEU A 8 -23.92 -6.99 -18.07
N GLY A 9 -24.72 -6.41 -18.98
CA GLY A 9 -25.91 -7.06 -19.56
C GLY A 9 -27.19 -6.96 -18.73
N SER A 10 -27.19 -6.22 -17.61
CA SER A 10 -28.38 -5.96 -16.81
C SER A 10 -28.68 -4.46 -16.74
N THR A 11 -29.96 -4.09 -16.77
CA THR A 11 -30.43 -2.71 -16.54
C THR A 11 -30.79 -2.45 -15.07
N ARG A 12 -30.56 -3.42 -14.19
CA ARG A 12 -30.89 -3.30 -12.77
C ARG A 12 -29.78 -2.55 -12.05
N PHE A 13 -30.09 -1.33 -11.63
CA PHE A 13 -29.23 -0.55 -10.74
C PHE A 13 -29.16 -1.18 -9.34
N VAL A 14 -27.94 -1.32 -8.80
CA VAL A 14 -27.69 -1.79 -7.45
C VAL A 14 -27.06 -0.66 -6.63
N PRO A 15 -27.77 -0.08 -5.64
CA PRO A 15 -27.20 0.95 -4.78
C PRO A 15 -26.10 0.37 -3.90
N LEU A 16 -25.01 1.13 -3.72
CA LEU A 16 -23.86 0.72 -2.92
C LEU A 16 -23.49 1.79 -1.88
N ASN A 17 -23.23 1.33 -0.66
CA ASN A 17 -22.54 2.11 0.36
C ASN A 17 -21.15 1.51 0.55
N LEU A 18 -20.13 2.16 0.00
CA LEU A 18 -18.75 1.66 -0.01
C LEU A 18 -17.75 2.78 0.27
N ARG A 19 -16.56 2.36 0.71
CA ARG A 19 -15.37 3.21 0.84
C ARG A 19 -14.33 2.72 -0.16
N VAL A 20 -13.87 3.63 -1.01
CA VAL A 20 -12.82 3.33 -2.00
C VAL A 20 -11.47 3.73 -1.41
N ILE A 21 -10.52 2.80 -1.42
CA ILE A 21 -9.11 3.05 -1.11
C ILE A 21 -8.31 2.64 -2.34
N VAL A 22 -7.46 3.55 -2.84
CA VAL A 22 -6.64 3.30 -4.03
C VAL A 22 -5.17 3.48 -3.64
N ALA A 23 -4.34 2.57 -4.14
CA ALA A 23 -2.89 2.65 -4.03
C ALA A 23 -2.29 2.56 -5.43
N THR A 24 -1.25 3.35 -5.68
CA THR A 24 -0.57 3.42 -6.98
C THR A 24 0.92 3.63 -6.77
N GLN A 25 1.74 2.93 -7.54
CA GLN A 25 3.19 3.13 -7.55
C GLN A 25 3.56 4.33 -8.43
N THR A 26 2.86 4.51 -9.56
CA THR A 26 3.09 5.63 -10.48
C THR A 26 2.17 6.80 -10.10
N PRO A 27 2.68 8.05 -10.04
CA PRO A 27 1.83 9.22 -9.80
C PRO A 27 0.68 9.31 -10.81
N LEU A 28 -0.56 9.38 -10.31
CA LEU A 28 -1.76 9.45 -11.17
C LEU A 28 -1.80 10.76 -11.95
N GLU A 29 -1.24 11.83 -11.39
CA GLU A 29 -1.11 13.15 -12.02
C GLU A 29 -0.44 13.02 -13.40
N LYS A 30 0.69 12.30 -13.45
CA LYS A 30 1.43 12.04 -14.69
C LYS A 30 0.60 11.24 -15.70
N LEU A 31 -0.15 10.25 -15.24
CA LEU A 31 -0.99 9.43 -16.12
C LEU A 31 -2.18 10.22 -16.68
N VAL A 32 -2.68 11.22 -15.95
CA VAL A 32 -3.70 12.15 -16.45
C VAL A 32 -3.12 13.05 -17.54
N GLU A 33 -1.92 13.58 -17.33
CA GLU A 33 -1.21 14.40 -18.33
C GLU A 33 -0.92 13.63 -19.62
N GLU A 34 -0.55 12.35 -19.50
CA GLU A 34 -0.33 11.44 -20.64
C GLU A 34 -1.63 10.96 -21.32
N GLY A 35 -2.81 11.35 -20.83
CA GLY A 35 -4.11 10.92 -21.35
C GLY A 35 -4.43 9.43 -21.08
N LYS A 36 -3.63 8.75 -20.27
CA LYS A 36 -3.81 7.33 -19.90
C LYS A 36 -4.74 7.13 -18.71
N PHE A 37 -5.06 8.20 -17.98
CA PHE A 37 -5.96 8.16 -16.84
C PHE A 37 -7.04 9.22 -16.91
N ARG A 38 -8.24 8.83 -16.51
CA ARG A 38 -9.43 9.68 -16.52
C ARG A 38 -9.31 10.81 -15.50
N ARG A 39 -9.32 12.06 -16.00
CA ARG A 39 -9.17 13.27 -15.18
C ARG A 39 -10.27 13.42 -14.14
N ASP A 40 -11.51 13.11 -14.50
CA ASP A 40 -12.67 13.17 -13.60
C ASP A 40 -12.58 12.16 -12.45
N LEU A 41 -12.12 10.93 -12.73
CA LEU A 41 -11.85 9.92 -11.71
C LEU A 41 -10.70 10.33 -10.80
N PHE A 42 -9.63 10.91 -11.35
CA PHE A 42 -8.49 11.39 -10.56
C PHE A 42 -8.94 12.41 -9.50
N PHE A 43 -9.75 13.41 -9.88
CA PHE A 43 -10.25 14.40 -8.93
C PHE A 43 -11.15 13.80 -7.84
N ARG A 44 -11.89 12.72 -8.13
CA ARG A 44 -12.70 12.01 -7.13
C ARG A 44 -11.86 11.17 -6.17
N LEU A 45 -10.73 10.62 -6.63
CA LEU A 45 -9.83 9.81 -5.80
C LEU A 45 -8.87 10.66 -4.97
N ASN A 46 -8.42 11.81 -5.51
CA ASN A 46 -7.39 12.64 -4.90
C ASN A 46 -7.91 13.63 -3.84
N VAL A 47 -8.92 13.22 -3.06
CA VAL A 47 -9.48 14.03 -1.97
C VAL A 47 -8.60 13.96 -0.72
N ILE A 48 -8.15 12.75 -0.37
CA ILE A 48 -7.19 12.51 0.72
C ILE A 48 -6.05 11.69 0.13
N LYS A 49 -4.86 12.30 0.09
CA LYS A 49 -3.64 11.66 -0.41
C LYS A 49 -2.74 11.30 0.77
N ILE A 50 -2.41 10.02 0.90
CA ILE A 50 -1.43 9.54 1.88
C ILE A 50 -0.17 9.17 1.10
N GLN A 51 0.89 9.96 1.26
CA GLN A 51 2.18 9.64 0.68
C GLN A 51 2.93 8.68 1.62
N LEU A 52 3.16 7.45 1.16
CA LEU A 52 4.01 6.52 1.91
C LEU A 52 5.48 6.88 1.65
N PRO A 53 6.26 7.20 2.70
CA PRO A 53 7.69 7.38 2.57
C PRO A 53 8.38 6.04 2.30
N THR A 54 9.52 6.10 1.63
CA THR A 54 10.35 4.92 1.40
C THR A 54 11.01 4.48 2.70
N LEU A 55 11.34 3.19 2.81
CA LEU A 55 12.08 2.67 3.96
C LEU A 55 13.42 3.40 4.17
N ARG A 56 14.09 3.77 3.06
CA ARG A 56 15.34 4.54 3.08
C ARG A 56 15.21 5.92 3.74
N SER A 57 14.04 6.53 3.66
CA SER A 57 13.77 7.82 4.34
C SER A 57 13.42 7.67 5.83
N ARG A 58 13.32 6.43 6.33
CA ARG A 58 12.89 6.09 7.69
C ARG A 58 13.66 4.89 8.25
N LEU A 59 15.00 4.91 8.13
CA LEU A 59 15.86 3.81 8.57
C LEU A 59 15.79 3.55 10.09
N ASP A 60 15.45 4.55 10.90
CA ASP A 60 15.29 4.40 12.35
C ASP A 60 14.22 3.36 12.74
N HIS A 61 13.26 3.09 11.85
CA HIS A 61 12.25 2.06 12.07
C HIS A 61 12.71 0.65 11.68
N LEU A 62 13.79 0.54 10.90
CA LEU A 62 14.29 -0.73 10.35
C LEU A 62 14.59 -1.77 11.43
N PRO A 63 15.25 -1.43 12.57
CA PRO A 63 15.45 -2.39 13.65
C PRO A 63 14.13 -2.96 14.14
N SER A 64 13.16 -2.10 14.50
CA SER A 64 11.87 -2.56 15.03
C SER A 64 11.06 -3.42 14.04
N LEU A 65 11.14 -3.11 12.75
CA LEU A 65 10.50 -3.90 11.69
C LEU A 65 11.17 -5.27 11.52
N PHE A 66 12.50 -5.30 11.50
CA PHE A 66 13.27 -6.55 11.42
C PHE A 66 12.96 -7.47 12.60
N GLU A 67 12.97 -6.91 13.81
CA GLU A 67 12.65 -7.63 15.04
C GLU A 67 11.28 -8.30 14.96
N ARG A 68 10.25 -7.55 14.54
CA ARG A 68 8.89 -8.06 14.35
C ARG A 68 8.82 -9.17 13.30
N PHE A 69 9.42 -8.98 12.13
CA PHE A 69 9.36 -9.98 11.06
C PHE A 69 10.07 -11.28 11.42
N VAL A 70 11.17 -11.23 12.17
CA VAL A 70 11.85 -12.43 12.67
C VAL A 70 10.91 -13.24 13.57
N VAL A 71 10.22 -12.59 14.50
CA VAL A 71 9.28 -13.25 15.42
C VAL A 71 8.08 -13.81 14.66
N GLU A 72 7.41 -12.99 13.85
CA GLU A 72 6.24 -13.41 13.07
C GLU A 72 6.55 -14.60 12.14
N THR A 73 7.75 -14.62 11.55
CA THR A 73 8.19 -15.72 10.67
C THR A 73 8.50 -16.98 11.48
N ALA A 74 9.25 -16.87 12.59
CA ALA A 74 9.55 -18.02 13.44
C ALA A 74 8.26 -18.69 13.95
N GLU A 75 7.29 -17.88 14.42
CA GLU A 75 5.97 -18.36 14.86
C GLU A 75 5.19 -19.02 13.73
N LYS A 76 5.11 -18.37 12.56
CA LYS A 76 4.38 -18.91 11.39
C LYS A 76 4.94 -20.25 10.92
N HIS A 77 6.24 -20.47 11.08
CA HIS A 77 6.91 -21.70 10.67
C HIS A 77 7.13 -22.71 11.81
N GLY A 78 6.67 -22.41 13.03
CA GLY A 78 6.87 -23.28 14.20
C GLY A 78 8.34 -23.49 14.57
N GLN A 79 9.20 -22.52 14.23
CA GLN A 79 10.63 -22.56 14.51
C GLN A 79 10.95 -21.75 15.77
N PRO A 80 12.02 -22.11 16.50
CA PRO A 80 12.51 -21.27 17.58
C PRO A 80 12.95 -19.91 17.02
N ILE A 81 12.71 -18.84 17.78
CA ILE A 81 13.16 -17.50 17.41
C ILE A 81 14.70 -17.51 17.35
N PRO A 82 15.30 -17.19 16.18
CA PRO A 82 16.75 -17.24 16.03
C PRO A 82 17.44 -16.14 16.83
N VAL A 83 18.64 -16.43 17.31
CA VAL A 83 19.51 -15.41 17.91
C VAL A 83 19.87 -14.38 16.85
N ARG A 84 19.72 -13.10 17.19
CA ARG A 84 19.95 -12.00 16.25
C ARG A 84 21.42 -11.62 16.25
N ASP A 85 22.06 -11.80 15.10
CA ASP A 85 23.41 -11.33 14.85
C ASP A 85 23.40 -9.81 14.61
N PRO A 86 24.06 -9.00 15.47
CA PRO A 86 24.16 -7.55 15.29
C PRO A 86 24.77 -7.14 13.93
N HIS A 87 25.63 -7.98 13.33
CA HIS A 87 26.21 -7.71 12.02
C HIS A 87 25.19 -7.79 10.88
N VAL A 88 24.11 -8.55 11.04
CA VAL A 88 23.02 -8.59 10.06
C VAL A 88 22.27 -7.27 10.04
N LEU A 89 21.92 -6.74 11.21
CA LEU A 89 21.23 -5.45 11.31
C LEU A 89 22.08 -4.30 10.74
N ASN A 90 23.38 -4.29 11.03
CA ASN A 90 24.31 -3.30 10.47
C ASN A 90 24.40 -3.37 8.94
N ARG A 91 24.38 -4.57 8.35
CA ARG A 91 24.34 -4.73 6.88
C ARG A 91 23.02 -4.26 6.27
N LEU A 92 21.91 -4.42 6.96
CA LEU A 92 20.61 -3.92 6.51
C LEU A 92 20.54 -2.39 6.55
N LEU A 93 21.20 -1.76 7.52
CA LEU A 93 21.26 -0.30 7.65
C LEU A 93 22.19 0.38 6.63
N SER A 94 23.19 -0.34 6.10
CA SER A 94 24.16 0.20 5.15
C SER A 94 23.83 -0.02 3.67
N HIS A 95 22.63 -0.53 3.36
CA HIS A 95 22.16 -0.85 2.00
C HIS A 95 21.09 0.15 1.50
#